data_AF-A0A923PXJ5-F1
#
_entry.id   AF-A0A923PXJ5-F1
#
_cell.length_a   1.000
_cell.length_b   1.000
_cell.length_c   1.000
_cell.angle_alpha   90.00
_cell.angle_beta   90.00
_cell.angle_gamma   90.00
#
_symmetry.space_group_name_H-M   'P 1'
#
loop_
_entity.id
_entity.type
_entity.pdbx_description
1 polymer ?
#
loop_
_entity_poly.entity_id
_entity_poly.type
_entity_poly.pdbx_seq_one_letter_code
_entity_poly.pdbx_strand_id
1 'polypeptide(L)'
;MIETTLFTLLLVIGIVLIVLRPLARLTGIPIYWEIGAGSLLVIFFLFHMTSTYVAPTFSEEDLAKKPCGSASPQGACYTLERSLCEKAWDNADTTCKGEVKELLKDRPSAISGPAVNRCKAKKMDQFLKYNRTNSDDPVCKAYFEFIQSR
;
A
#
# COMPACT_ATOMS: atom_id res chain seq x y z
N MET A 1 -13.05 8.48 5.09
CA MET A 1 -13.16 9.95 5.27
C MET A 1 -13.26 10.35 6.73
N ILE A 2 -14.18 9.79 7.53
CA ILE A 2 -14.31 10.12 8.97
C ILE A 2 -13.01 9.85 9.75
N GLU A 3 -12.36 8.73 9.44
CA GLU A 3 -11.14 8.29 10.11
C GLU A 3 -9.96 9.26 9.87
N THR A 4 -9.71 9.66 8.62
CA THR A 4 -8.67 10.65 8.28
C THR A 4 -8.93 12.00 8.95
N THR A 5 -10.18 12.43 9.05
CA THR A 5 -10.55 13.69 9.72
C THR A 5 -10.21 13.63 11.22
N LEU A 6 -10.48 12.49 11.89
CA LEU A 6 -10.15 12.27 13.30
C LEU A 6 -8.63 12.38 13.55
N PHE A 7 -7.82 11.69 12.75
CA PHE A 7 -6.36 11.70 12.89
C PHE A 7 -5.75 13.08 12.62
N THR A 8 -6.30 13.83 11.65
CA THR A 8 -5.87 15.21 11.38
C THR A 8 -6.18 16.12 12.57
N LEU A 9 -7.33 15.91 13.23
CA LEU A 9 -7.74 16.67 14.41
C LEU A 9 -6.83 16.36 15.61
N LEU A 10 -6.43 15.10 15.81
CA LEU A 10 -5.44 14.69 16.81
C LEU A 10 -4.07 15.32 16.57
N LEU A 11 -3.64 15.46 15.31
CA LEU A 11 -2.40 16.16 14.97
C LEU A 11 -2.46 17.64 15.38
N VAL A 12 -3.57 18.33 15.05
CA VAL A 12 -3.77 19.74 15.42
C VAL A 12 -3.75 19.90 16.94
N ILE A 13 -4.42 19.02 17.68
CA ILE A 13 -4.39 19.02 19.16
C ILE A 13 -2.97 18.81 19.66
N GLY A 14 -2.24 17.83 19.12
CA GLY A 14 -0.85 17.56 19.52
C GLY A 14 0.09 18.75 19.31
N ILE A 15 -0.03 19.45 18.17
CA ILE A 15 0.74 20.66 17.87
C ILE A 15 0.38 21.80 18.84
N VAL A 16 -0.91 21.99 19.12
CA VAL A 16 -1.39 23.02 20.05
C VAL A 16 -0.83 22.78 21.47
N LEU A 17 -0.81 21.53 21.94
CA LEU A 17 -0.24 21.16 23.24
C LEU A 17 1.27 21.47 23.30
N ILE A 18 2.02 21.22 22.22
CA ILE A 18 3.47 21.49 22.18
C ILE A 18 3.77 23.00 22.13
N VAL A 19 3.04 23.75 21.30
CA VAL A 19 3.37 25.14 20.94
C VAL A 19 2.72 26.15 21.89
N LEU A 20 1.40 26.06 22.07
CA LEU A 20 0.64 27.04 22.87
C LEU A 20 0.65 26.70 24.36
N ARG A 21 0.87 25.43 24.70
CA ARG A 21 0.97 24.90 26.07
C ARG A 21 -0.17 25.36 26.97
N PRO A 22 -1.43 25.25 26.52
CA PRO A 22 -2.57 25.78 27.25
C PRO A 22 -2.72 25.16 28.65
N LEU A 23 -2.38 23.88 28.83
CA LEU A 23 -2.57 23.19 30.11
C LEU A 23 -1.52 23.62 31.14
N ALA A 24 -0.24 23.68 30.77
CA ALA A 24 0.80 24.16 31.67
C ALA A 24 0.57 25.63 32.07
N ARG A 25 -0.02 26.45 31.18
CA ARG A 25 -0.35 27.85 31.46
C ARG A 25 -1.59 28.03 32.34
N LEU A 26 -2.61 27.20 32.20
CA LEU A 26 -3.92 27.40 32.86
C LEU A 26 -4.12 26.54 34.10
N THR A 27 -3.57 25.32 34.14
CA THR A 27 -3.83 24.34 35.21
C THR A 27 -2.59 24.00 36.03
N GLY A 28 -1.42 24.51 35.67
CA GLY A 28 -0.17 24.33 36.42
C GLY A 28 0.46 22.93 36.27
N ILE A 29 0.02 22.14 35.27
CA ILE A 29 0.60 20.84 34.96
C ILE A 29 2.08 21.02 34.53
N PRO A 30 3.00 20.13 34.93
CA PRO A 30 4.40 20.25 34.54
C PRO A 30 4.55 20.18 33.02
N ILE A 31 5.30 21.12 32.46
CA ILE A 31 5.47 21.33 31.01
C ILE A 31 5.85 20.04 30.27
N TYR A 32 6.67 19.19 30.90
CA TYR A 32 7.16 17.94 30.32
C TYR A 32 6.04 16.94 30.01
N TRP A 33 4.97 16.92 30.81
CA TRP A 33 3.83 16.04 30.61
C TRP A 33 2.99 16.47 29.40
N GLU A 34 2.80 17.77 29.22
CA GLU A 34 2.06 18.31 28.08
C GLU A 34 2.82 18.12 26.77
N ILE A 35 4.14 18.38 26.77
CA ILE A 35 4.99 18.12 25.61
C ILE A 35 5.01 16.61 25.29
N GLY A 36 5.15 15.76 26.30
CA GLY A 36 5.14 14.30 26.12
C GLY A 36 3.83 13.80 25.49
N ALA A 37 2.68 14.28 25.99
CA ALA A 37 1.37 13.93 25.43
C ALA A 37 1.22 14.43 23.99
N GLY A 38 1.62 15.67 23.70
CA GLY A 38 1.60 16.21 22.35
C GLY A 38 2.51 15.44 21.38
N SER A 39 3.73 15.10 21.80
CA SER A 39 4.66 14.32 20.99
C SER A 39 4.15 12.91 20.68
N LEU A 40 3.51 12.25 21.65
CA LEU A 40 2.89 10.94 21.44
C LEU A 40 1.77 11.00 20.39
N LEU A 41 0.94 12.04 20.42
CA LEU A 41 -0.13 12.23 19.42
C LEU A 41 0.45 12.42 18.00
N VAL A 42 1.54 13.18 17.87
CA VAL A 42 2.23 13.37 16.57
C VAL A 42 2.84 12.05 16.09
N ILE A 43 3.51 11.30 16.96
CA ILE A 43 4.09 9.99 16.61
C ILE A 43 2.99 9.02 16.19
N PHE A 44 1.87 8.97 16.91
CA PHE A 44 0.74 8.13 16.58
C PHE A 44 0.12 8.47 15.22
N PHE A 45 -0.02 9.77 14.93
CA PHE A 45 -0.43 10.24 13.60
C PHE A 45 0.54 9.78 12.50
N LEU A 46 1.84 9.96 12.71
CA LEU A 46 2.86 9.52 11.74
C LEU A 46 2.84 8.01 11.53
N PHE A 47 2.66 7.23 12.60
CA PHE A 47 2.52 5.78 12.50
C PHE A 47 1.27 5.39 11.70
N HIS A 48 0.13 6.02 11.97
CA HIS A 48 -1.10 5.81 11.21
C HIS A 48 -0.90 6.13 9.73
N MET A 49 -0.38 7.33 9.41
CA MET A 49 -0.10 7.73 8.02
C MET A 49 0.85 6.75 7.32
N THR A 50 1.88 6.29 8.03
CA THR A 50 2.82 5.30 7.49
C THR A 50 2.11 3.98 7.23
N SER A 51 1.36 3.45 8.19
CA SER A 51 0.66 2.17 8.06
C SER A 51 -0.45 2.17 7.00
N THR A 52 -1.15 3.29 6.83
CA THR A 52 -2.34 3.37 5.97
C THR A 52 -2.01 3.77 4.54
N TYR A 53 -0.96 4.59 4.33
CA TYR A 53 -0.65 5.13 3.00
C TYR A 53 0.70 4.68 2.45
N VAL A 54 1.66 4.34 3.32
CA VAL A 54 3.05 4.12 2.91
C VAL A 54 3.42 2.62 2.96
N ALA A 55 3.00 1.91 4.00
CA ALA A 55 3.22 0.46 4.15
C ALA A 55 2.56 -0.37 3.03
N PRO A 56 1.33 -0.05 2.55
CA PRO A 56 0.74 -0.77 1.43
C PRO A 56 1.56 -0.59 0.15
N THR A 57 2.06 0.62 -0.11
CA THR A 57 2.88 0.90 -1.31
C THR A 57 4.24 0.20 -1.28
N PHE A 58 4.88 0.08 -0.10
CA PHE A 58 6.13 -0.68 0.03
C PHE A 58 5.89 -2.19 -0.07
N SER A 59 4.78 -2.69 0.49
CA SER A 59 4.36 -4.08 0.29
C SER A 59 4.15 -4.39 -1.20
N GLU A 60 3.51 -3.49 -1.95
CA GLU A 60 3.33 -3.62 -3.40
C GLU A 60 4.67 -3.63 -4.17
N GLU A 61 5.64 -2.80 -3.78
CA GLU A 61 6.98 -2.78 -4.39
C GLU A 61 7.83 -4.02 -4.04
N ASP A 62 7.77 -4.52 -2.80
CA ASP A 62 8.53 -5.70 -2.39
C ASP A 62 7.92 -7.00 -2.91
N LEU A 63 6.59 -7.06 -3.04
CA LEU A 63 5.90 -8.14 -3.75
C LEU A 63 6.30 -8.17 -5.24
N ALA A 64 6.56 -7.00 -5.85
CA ALA A 64 7.03 -6.92 -7.23
C ALA A 64 8.47 -7.43 -7.44
N LYS A 65 9.32 -7.42 -6.40
CA LYS A 65 10.70 -7.94 -6.48
C LYS A 65 10.77 -9.47 -6.37
N LYS A 66 9.74 -10.13 -5.82
CA LYS A 66 9.65 -11.60 -5.72
C LYS A 66 8.26 -12.08 -6.13
N PRO A 67 7.90 -11.93 -7.41
CA PRO A 67 6.54 -12.11 -7.89
C PRO A 67 6.06 -13.56 -7.89
N CYS A 68 6.89 -14.53 -7.49
CA CYS A 68 6.59 -15.96 -7.56
C CYS A 68 7.09 -16.73 -6.32
N GLY A 69 7.34 -16.02 -5.21
CA GLY A 69 7.62 -16.65 -3.93
C GLY A 69 6.36 -17.23 -3.29
N SER A 70 6.49 -18.20 -2.39
CA SER A 70 5.36 -18.77 -1.64
C SER A 70 4.59 -17.73 -0.80
N ALA A 71 5.23 -16.60 -0.46
CA ALA A 71 4.60 -15.48 0.24
C ALA A 71 3.95 -14.45 -0.70
N SER A 72 4.12 -14.58 -2.02
CA SER A 72 3.50 -13.70 -3.01
C SER A 72 2.10 -14.22 -3.39
N PRO A 73 1.11 -13.35 -3.65
CA PRO A 73 -0.20 -13.78 -4.11
C PRO A 73 -0.14 -14.68 -5.35
N GLN A 74 0.80 -14.41 -6.24
CA GLN A 74 1.06 -15.21 -7.44
C GLN A 74 1.54 -16.64 -7.12
N GLY A 75 2.38 -16.82 -6.10
CA GLY A 75 2.85 -18.13 -5.67
C GLY A 75 1.85 -18.88 -4.77
N ALA A 76 0.95 -18.15 -4.09
CA ALA A 76 -0.07 -18.72 -3.21
C ALA A 76 -1.36 -19.10 -3.97
N CYS A 77 -1.72 -18.35 -5.03
CA CYS A 77 -3.01 -18.48 -5.71
C CYS A 77 -2.96 -19.28 -7.01
N TYR A 78 -1.77 -19.65 -7.46
CA TYR A 78 -1.56 -20.48 -8.64
C TYR A 78 -0.66 -21.67 -8.32
N THR A 79 -0.95 -22.81 -8.93
CA THR A 79 -0.05 -23.97 -8.89
C THR A 79 0.87 -23.94 -10.10
N LEU A 80 2.01 -23.30 -9.91
CA LEU A 80 3.01 -23.09 -10.95
C LEU A 80 4.40 -23.37 -10.41
N GLU A 81 5.25 -23.94 -11.26
CA GLU A 81 6.68 -23.88 -11.00
C GLU A 81 7.13 -22.41 -11.01
N ARG A 82 8.00 -22.08 -10.05
CA ARG A 82 8.52 -20.72 -9.87
C ARG A 82 9.12 -20.14 -11.15
N SER A 83 9.86 -20.96 -11.91
CA SER A 83 10.46 -20.60 -13.19
C SER A 83 9.43 -20.17 -14.24
N LEU A 84 8.29 -20.87 -14.31
CA LEU A 84 7.22 -20.56 -15.25
C LEU A 84 6.49 -19.28 -14.86
N CYS A 85 6.29 -19.07 -13.56
CA CYS A 85 5.72 -17.84 -13.03
C CYS A 85 6.62 -16.64 -13.31
N GLU A 86 7.93 -16.73 -13.03
CA GLU A 86 8.89 -15.64 -13.26
C GLU A 86 8.95 -15.29 -14.76
N LYS A 87 8.96 -16.31 -15.63
CA LYS A 87 8.92 -16.11 -17.08
C LYS A 87 7.64 -15.45 -17.56
N ALA A 88 6.48 -15.82 -17.00
CA ALA A 88 5.20 -15.19 -17.35
C ALA A 88 5.14 -13.73 -16.88
N TRP A 89 5.72 -13.44 -15.71
CA TRP A 89 5.86 -12.09 -15.18
C TRP A 89 6.75 -11.22 -16.05
N ASP A 90 7.92 -11.72 -16.45
CA ASP A 90 8.89 -10.98 -17.28
C ASP A 90 8.38 -10.76 -18.71
N ASN A 91 7.67 -11.74 -19.28
CA ASN A 91 7.02 -11.57 -20.60
C ASN A 91 5.99 -10.43 -20.62
N ALA A 92 5.34 -10.16 -19.49
CA ALA A 92 4.37 -9.07 -19.39
C ALA A 92 5.03 -7.70 -19.18
N ASP A 93 6.32 -7.63 -18.79
CA ASP A 93 6.98 -6.40 -18.36
C ASP A 93 7.07 -5.33 -19.45
N THR A 94 7.58 -5.70 -20.63
CA THR A 94 7.76 -4.79 -21.76
C THR A 94 6.42 -4.26 -22.28
N THR A 95 5.43 -5.13 -22.38
CA THR A 95 4.07 -4.77 -22.83
C THR A 95 3.40 -3.81 -21.85
N CYS A 96 3.47 -4.11 -20.55
CA CYS A 96 2.84 -3.31 -19.51
C CYS A 96 3.52 -1.96 -19.28
N LYS A 97 4.85 -1.88 -19.41
CA LYS A 97 5.55 -0.59 -19.43
C LYS A 97 5.11 0.29 -20.60
N GLY A 98 4.82 -0.30 -21.76
CA GLY A 98 4.25 0.39 -22.91
C GLY A 98 2.85 0.93 -22.63
N GLU A 99 1.92 0.06 -22.22
CA GLU A 99 0.52 0.43 -21.92
C GLU A 99 0.42 1.51 -20.83
N VAL A 100 1.22 1.39 -19.76
CA VAL A 100 1.21 2.36 -18.65
C VAL A 100 1.86 3.68 -19.05
N LYS A 101 2.87 3.68 -19.93
CA LYS A 101 3.49 4.91 -20.44
C LYS A 101 2.51 5.75 -21.25
N GLU A 102 1.65 5.12 -22.05
CA GLU A 102 0.57 5.83 -22.75
C GLU A 102 -0.44 6.41 -21.76
N LEU A 103 -0.81 5.65 -20.74
CA LEU A 103 -1.75 6.08 -19.71
C LEU A 103 -1.21 7.22 -18.83
N LEU A 104 0.10 7.23 -18.56
CA LEU A 104 0.82 8.29 -17.84
C LEU A 104 0.97 9.58 -18.66
N LYS A 105 0.91 9.49 -19.99
CA LYS A 105 0.90 10.70 -20.85
C LYS A 105 -0.32 11.57 -20.56
N ASP A 106 -1.46 10.93 -20.28
CA ASP A 106 -2.71 11.60 -19.94
C ASP A 106 -2.82 11.95 -18.44
N ARG A 107 -2.03 11.27 -17.59
CA ARG A 107 -2.03 11.47 -16.12
C ARG A 107 -0.60 11.41 -15.55
N PRO A 108 0.19 12.48 -15.73
CA PRO A 108 1.62 12.48 -15.35
C PRO A 108 1.86 12.38 -13.84
N SER A 109 0.84 12.59 -13.00
CA SER A 109 0.92 12.46 -11.55
C SER A 109 0.67 11.03 -11.03
N ALA A 110 0.37 10.06 -11.89
CA ALA A 110 0.11 8.69 -11.45
C ALA A 110 1.43 7.93 -11.19
N ILE A 111 1.42 7.06 -10.18
CA ILE A 111 2.59 6.25 -9.84
C ILE A 111 2.71 5.10 -10.84
N SER A 112 3.81 5.08 -11.61
CA SER A 112 4.03 4.13 -12.70
C SER A 112 4.23 2.69 -12.22
N GLY A 113 4.91 2.49 -11.10
CA GLY A 113 5.24 1.16 -10.54
C GLY A 113 4.02 0.27 -10.28
N PRO A 114 3.07 0.69 -9.42
CA PRO A 114 1.87 -0.08 -9.10
C PRO A 114 1.01 -0.37 -10.35
N ALA A 115 0.91 0.59 -11.28
CA ALA A 115 0.16 0.41 -12.52
C ALA A 115 0.80 -0.66 -13.43
N VAL A 116 2.13 -0.67 -13.55
CA VAL A 116 2.86 -1.71 -14.29
C VAL A 116 2.68 -3.07 -13.61
N ASN A 117 2.80 -3.15 -12.29
CA ASN A 117 2.65 -4.41 -11.55
C ASN A 117 1.23 -4.98 -11.68
N ARG A 118 0.19 -4.15 -11.60
CA ARG A 118 -1.20 -4.57 -11.81
C ARG A 118 -1.43 -5.04 -13.24
N CYS A 119 -0.88 -4.35 -14.24
CA CYS A 119 -0.94 -4.82 -15.61
C CYS A 119 -0.26 -6.20 -15.78
N LYS A 120 0.94 -6.37 -15.21
CA LYS A 120 1.68 -7.65 -15.27
C LYS A 120 0.90 -8.78 -14.62
N ALA A 121 0.37 -8.54 -13.42
CA ALA A 121 -0.47 -9.49 -12.68
C ALA A 121 -1.71 -9.90 -13.49
N LYS A 122 -2.35 -8.95 -14.19
CA LYS A 122 -3.51 -9.22 -15.05
C LYS A 122 -3.16 -10.02 -16.30
N LYS A 123 -2.07 -9.69 -17.00
CA LYS A 123 -1.61 -10.45 -18.18
C LYS A 123 -1.18 -11.87 -17.79
N MET A 124 -0.51 -12.01 -16.65
CA MET A 124 -0.14 -13.30 -16.09
C MET A 124 -1.38 -14.14 -15.75
N ASP A 125 -2.38 -13.54 -15.12
CA ASP A 125 -3.66 -14.20 -14.84
C ASP A 125 -4.39 -14.66 -16.12
N GLN A 126 -4.35 -13.86 -17.20
CA GLN A 126 -4.91 -14.27 -18.49
C GLN A 126 -4.22 -15.51 -19.06
N PHE A 127 -2.90 -15.62 -18.89
CA PHE A 127 -2.12 -16.76 -19.35
C PHE A 127 -2.30 -18.00 -18.45
N LEU A 128 -2.46 -17.79 -17.14
CA LEU A 128 -2.42 -18.84 -16.13
C LEU A 128 -3.77 -19.12 -15.48
N LYS A 129 -4.87 -18.63 -16.08
CA LYS A 129 -6.23 -18.71 -15.55
C LYS A 129 -6.65 -20.13 -15.15
N TYR A 130 -6.17 -21.13 -15.88
CA TYR A 130 -6.48 -22.56 -15.64
C TYR A 130 -5.64 -23.18 -14.52
N ASN A 131 -4.59 -22.51 -14.05
CA ASN A 131 -3.71 -22.98 -12.98
C ASN A 131 -4.04 -22.35 -11.61
N ARG A 132 -5.16 -21.64 -11.51
CA ARG A 132 -5.64 -21.08 -10.23
C ARG A 132 -6.09 -22.23 -9.34
N THR A 133 -5.56 -22.33 -8.12
CA THR A 133 -5.84 -23.45 -7.22
C THR A 133 -6.63 -23.11 -5.98
N ASN A 134 -6.57 -21.85 -5.53
CA ASN A 134 -7.20 -21.43 -4.26
C ASN A 134 -8.10 -20.20 -4.47
N SER A 135 -9.07 -20.24 -5.38
CA SER A 135 -9.94 -19.09 -5.68
C SER A 135 -10.82 -18.65 -4.50
N ASP A 136 -11.05 -19.53 -3.53
CA ASP A 136 -11.92 -19.28 -2.37
C ASP A 136 -11.14 -18.78 -1.13
N ASP A 137 -9.80 -18.80 -1.17
CA ASP A 137 -8.99 -18.20 -0.12
C ASP A 137 -9.20 -16.66 -0.12
N PRO A 138 -9.48 -16.03 1.04
CA PRO A 138 -9.64 -14.58 1.14
C PRO A 138 -8.52 -13.76 0.50
N VAL A 139 -7.26 -14.23 0.58
CA VAL A 139 -6.10 -13.56 -0.01
C VAL A 139 -6.16 -13.62 -1.52
N CYS A 140 -6.49 -14.79 -2.08
CA CYS A 140 -6.59 -14.98 -3.51
C CYS A 140 -7.80 -14.28 -4.11
N LYS A 141 -8.93 -14.27 -3.39
CA LYS A 141 -10.10 -13.49 -3.78
C LYS A 141 -9.79 -12.00 -3.86
N ALA A 142 -9.15 -11.44 -2.81
CA ALA A 142 -8.74 -10.04 -2.81
C ALA A 142 -7.74 -9.73 -3.94
N TYR A 143 -6.79 -10.63 -4.21
CA TYR A 143 -5.86 -10.51 -5.32
C TYR A 143 -6.57 -10.53 -6.69
N PHE A 144 -7.52 -11.46 -6.89
CA PHE A 144 -8.27 -11.56 -8.14
C PHE A 144 -9.21 -10.35 -8.35
N GLU A 145 -9.79 -9.80 -7.29
CA GLU A 145 -10.54 -8.54 -7.33
C GLU A 145 -9.62 -7.34 -7.63
N PHE A 146 -8.41 -7.31 -7.08
CA PHE A 146 -7.41 -6.27 -7.36
C PHE A 146 -6.99 -6.25 -8.83
N ILE A 147 -6.78 -7.40 -9.47
CA ILE A 147 -6.41 -7.43 -10.91
C ILE A 147 -7.59 -7.17 -11.84
N GLN A 148 -8.83 -7.42 -11.39
CA GLN A 148 -10.05 -7.24 -12.18
C GLN A 148 -10.65 -5.84 -12.07
N SER A 149 -10.51 -5.19 -10.91
CA SER A 149 -10.97 -3.82 -10.73
C SER A 149 -10.25 -2.90 -11.73
N ARG A 150 -11.01 -1.99 -12.34
CA ARG A 150 -10.56 -1.15 -13.45
C ARG A 150 -9.68 -0.01 -12.96
#